data_AF-A0A081A3H1-F1
#
_entry.id   AF-A0A081A3H1-F1
#
_cell.length_a   1.000
_cell.length_b   1.000
_cell.length_c   1.000
_cell.angle_alpha   90.00
_cell.angle_beta   90.00
_cell.angle_gamma   90.00
#
_symmetry.space_group_name_H-M   'P 1'
#
loop_
_entity.id
_entity.type
_entity.pdbx_description
1 polymer ?
#
loop_
_entity_poly.entity_id
_entity_poly.type
_entity_poly.pdbx_seq_one_letter_code
_entity_poly.pdbx_strand_id
1 'polypeptide(L)'
;MRLRLGGGESGKAVKKKSAADALAKLKLNGDVDSALASPKLEVLSKYLDMVSTKYPNRAESLLGTLTARYGEIAIAKGLVTAKQAPSSKDIATKLQTQQLEGWLNSQKSAVDVFNLLKIKDDDILSLISRKMETLKLYINLFNSKNPENKTTLYATLREGFKGEDQLALMISRAKDSLRTSEAASRYRHMMFQEWILKEYDPVSVLTQVFKIPEDHLSSASDRMRMIKDQYKRRYYWVNNIKEPEAVSPRRF
;
A
#
# COMPACT_ATOMS: atom_id res chain seq x y z
N MET A 1 -23.12 -50.91 57.17
CA MET A 1 -23.00 -49.49 56.77
C MET A 1 -21.83 -49.43 55.78
N ARG A 2 -22.06 -49.48 54.46
CA ARG A 2 -22.07 -48.30 53.53
C ARG A 2 -20.86 -47.39 53.78
N LEU A 3 -19.95 -47.07 52.85
CA LEU A 3 -20.09 -46.82 51.41
C LEU A 3 -18.74 -46.91 50.68
N ARG A 4 -18.85 -47.36 49.43
CA ARG A 4 -17.94 -47.18 48.29
C ARG A 4 -17.91 -45.70 47.88
N LEU A 5 -16.72 -45.11 47.75
CA LEU A 5 -16.42 -43.87 47.02
C LEU A 5 -15.04 -44.11 46.41
N GLY A 6 -14.80 -44.07 45.11
CA GLY A 6 -15.48 -43.36 44.04
C GLY A 6 -14.32 -42.95 43.13
N GLY A 7 -14.24 -43.56 41.95
CA GLY A 7 -13.16 -43.30 41.00
C GLY A 7 -13.11 -41.81 40.66
N GLY A 8 -11.97 -41.18 40.93
CA GLY A 8 -11.64 -39.90 40.34
C GLY A 8 -11.37 -40.14 38.86
N GLU A 9 -12.40 -40.00 38.03
CA GLU A 9 -12.23 -39.74 36.62
C GLU A 9 -11.33 -38.49 36.51
N SER A 10 -10.06 -38.72 36.18
CA SER A 10 -9.17 -37.70 35.68
C SER A 10 -9.83 -37.12 34.43
N GLY A 11 -10.53 -35.99 34.61
CA GLY A 11 -11.12 -35.23 33.53
C GLY A 11 -10.05 -35.02 32.47
N LYS A 12 -10.22 -35.68 31.33
CA LYS A 12 -9.41 -35.45 30.14
C LYS A 12 -9.49 -33.96 29.85
N ALA A 13 -8.47 -33.21 30.24
CA ALA A 13 -8.24 -31.88 29.71
C ALA A 13 -8.17 -32.05 28.20
N VAL A 14 -9.25 -31.70 27.50
CA VAL A 14 -9.26 -31.64 26.06
C VAL A 14 -8.09 -30.72 25.70
N LYS A 15 -6.98 -31.27 25.21
CA LYS A 15 -5.89 -30.51 24.59
C LYS A 15 -6.53 -29.76 23.42
N LYS A 16 -7.04 -28.56 23.70
CA LYS A 16 -7.78 -27.77 22.73
C LYS A 16 -6.76 -27.20 21.75
N LYS A 17 -6.99 -27.48 20.48
CA LYS A 17 -6.13 -27.11 19.37
C LYS A 17 -6.02 -25.57 19.28
N SER A 18 -4.82 -25.05 19.10
CA SER A 18 -4.54 -23.62 18.92
C SER A 18 -5.18 -23.10 17.61
N ALA A 19 -5.20 -21.78 17.41
CA ALA A 19 -5.64 -21.21 16.13
C ALA A 19 -4.80 -21.74 14.96
N ALA A 20 -3.48 -21.90 15.18
CA ALA A 20 -2.56 -22.48 14.22
C ALA A 20 -2.93 -23.93 13.86
N ASP A 21 -3.28 -24.76 14.85
CA ASP A 21 -3.73 -26.13 14.63
C ASP A 21 -5.06 -26.19 13.85
N ALA A 22 -5.99 -25.28 14.14
CA ALA A 22 -7.26 -25.18 13.42
C ALA A 22 -7.06 -24.75 11.96
N LEU A 23 -6.22 -23.73 11.74
CA LEU A 23 -5.79 -23.27 10.43
C LEU A 23 -5.14 -24.40 9.61
N ALA A 24 -4.21 -25.16 10.22
CA ALA A 24 -3.59 -26.32 9.59
C ALA A 24 -4.59 -27.43 9.27
N LYS A 25 -5.52 -27.73 10.18
CA LYS A 25 -6.58 -28.73 9.97
C LYS A 25 -7.51 -28.36 8.82
N LEU A 26 -7.77 -27.07 8.62
CA LEU A 26 -8.56 -26.55 7.50
C LEU A 26 -7.77 -26.52 6.17
N LYS A 27 -6.46 -26.84 6.21
CA LYS A 27 -5.52 -26.73 5.08
C LYS A 27 -5.40 -25.30 4.56
N LEU A 28 -5.44 -24.34 5.49
CA LEU A 28 -5.28 -22.90 5.24
C LEU A 28 -3.84 -22.46 5.54
N ASN A 29 -2.86 -23.36 5.42
CA ASN A 29 -1.44 -23.14 5.68
C ASN A 29 -0.59 -23.08 4.39
N GLY A 30 -1.22 -23.22 3.22
CA GLY A 30 -0.58 -23.18 1.91
C GLY A 30 -0.20 -21.76 1.49
N ASP A 31 -0.42 -21.43 0.23
CA ASP A 31 -0.24 -20.07 -0.30
C ASP A 31 -1.29 -19.08 0.29
N VAL A 32 -0.87 -17.83 0.50
CA VAL A 32 -1.70 -16.79 1.13
C VAL A 32 -2.91 -16.42 0.26
N ASP A 33 -2.74 -16.29 -1.05
CA ASP A 33 -3.83 -15.89 -1.94
C ASP A 33 -4.90 -16.99 -1.98
N SER A 34 -4.46 -18.25 -2.05
CA SER A 34 -5.33 -19.42 -2.02
C SER A 34 -6.06 -19.59 -0.68
N ALA A 35 -5.36 -19.38 0.44
CA ALA A 35 -5.97 -19.45 1.77
C ALA A 35 -7.00 -18.33 1.97
N LEU A 36 -6.69 -17.11 1.54
CA LEU A 36 -7.59 -15.97 1.69
C LEU A 36 -8.81 -16.01 0.77
N ALA A 37 -8.72 -16.70 -0.37
CA ALA A 37 -9.87 -16.94 -1.25
C ALA A 37 -10.79 -18.09 -0.78
N SER A 38 -10.33 -18.86 0.21
CA SER A 38 -11.02 -20.09 0.62
C SER A 38 -12.26 -19.81 1.48
N PRO A 39 -13.41 -20.45 1.20
CA PRO A 39 -14.60 -20.35 2.06
C PRO A 39 -14.36 -20.92 3.47
N LYS A 40 -13.28 -21.70 3.67
CA LYS A 40 -12.90 -22.24 4.98
C LYS A 40 -12.41 -21.17 5.95
N LEU A 41 -12.09 -19.96 5.48
CA LEU A 41 -11.83 -18.83 6.38
C LEU A 41 -13.00 -18.55 7.32
N GLU A 42 -14.23 -18.69 6.82
CA GLU A 42 -15.45 -18.47 7.62
C GLU A 42 -15.57 -19.52 8.74
N VAL A 43 -15.18 -20.77 8.42
CA VAL A 43 -15.12 -21.86 9.40
C VAL A 43 -14.08 -21.57 10.47
N LEU A 44 -12.90 -21.07 10.08
CA LEU A 44 -11.87 -20.66 11.02
C LEU A 44 -12.34 -19.49 11.90
N SER A 45 -13.00 -18.48 11.33
CA SER A 45 -13.56 -17.34 12.08
C SER A 45 -14.52 -17.83 13.17
N LYS A 46 -15.53 -18.63 12.79
CA LYS A 46 -16.52 -19.17 13.73
C LYS A 46 -15.88 -20.02 14.82
N TYR A 47 -14.84 -20.78 14.49
CA TYR A 47 -14.08 -21.54 15.48
C TYR A 47 -13.39 -20.62 16.50
N LEU A 48 -12.72 -19.56 16.04
CA LEU A 48 -12.03 -18.60 16.91
C LEU A 48 -13.01 -17.80 17.77
N ASP A 49 -14.17 -17.42 17.24
CA ASP A 49 -15.24 -16.76 18.00
C ASP A 49 -15.75 -17.67 19.12
N MET A 50 -16.01 -18.95 18.82
CA MET A 50 -16.42 -19.95 19.82
C MET A 50 -15.35 -20.17 20.90
N VAL A 51 -14.07 -20.21 20.52
CA VAL A 51 -12.96 -20.32 21.48
C VAL A 51 -12.90 -19.09 22.38
N SER A 52 -13.03 -17.89 21.81
CA SER A 52 -12.98 -16.62 22.53
C SER A 52 -14.12 -16.48 23.54
N THR A 53 -15.35 -16.88 23.18
CA THR A 53 -16.50 -16.89 24.09
C THR A 53 -16.29 -17.85 25.27
N LYS A 54 -15.70 -19.02 25.01
CA LYS A 54 -15.50 -20.04 26.06
C LYS A 54 -14.26 -19.77 26.92
N TYR A 55 -13.24 -19.13 26.35
CA TYR A 55 -11.94 -18.90 26.99
C TYR A 55 -11.38 -17.51 26.63
N PRO A 56 -11.92 -16.42 27.22
CA PRO A 56 -11.56 -15.05 26.84
C PRO A 56 -10.06 -14.75 26.93
N ASN A 57 -9.37 -15.32 27.93
CA ASN A 57 -7.93 -15.12 28.16
C ASN A 57 -7.03 -15.77 27.09
N ARG A 58 -7.61 -16.49 26.12
CA ARG A 58 -6.89 -17.15 25.01
C ARG A 58 -7.51 -16.78 23.66
N ALA A 59 -8.24 -15.67 23.60
CA ALA A 59 -8.85 -15.20 22.37
C ALA A 59 -7.75 -14.78 21.37
N GLU A 60 -7.72 -15.46 20.23
CA GLU A 60 -6.90 -15.09 19.09
C GLU A 60 -7.81 -14.58 17.98
N SER A 61 -7.50 -13.42 17.40
CA SER A 61 -8.27 -12.89 16.29
C SER A 61 -7.91 -13.61 14.99
N LEU A 62 -8.87 -13.68 14.06
CA LEU A 62 -8.62 -14.26 12.74
C LEU A 62 -7.50 -13.51 12.00
N LEU A 63 -7.54 -12.17 12.01
CA LEU A 63 -6.49 -11.36 11.40
C LEU A 63 -5.12 -11.60 12.06
N GLY A 64 -5.06 -11.69 13.39
CA GLY A 64 -3.83 -11.98 14.12
C GLY A 64 -3.27 -13.36 13.77
N THR A 65 -4.14 -14.37 13.72
CA THR A 65 -3.78 -15.74 13.33
C THR A 65 -3.20 -15.79 11.91
N LEU A 66 -3.87 -15.14 10.95
CA LEU A 66 -3.42 -15.09 9.56
C LEU A 66 -2.12 -14.29 9.41
N THR A 67 -1.99 -13.17 10.13
CA THR A 67 -0.78 -12.33 10.11
C THR A 67 0.41 -13.07 10.71
N ALA A 68 0.23 -13.81 11.80
CA ALA A 68 1.27 -14.64 12.38
C ALA A 68 1.73 -15.77 11.43
N ARG A 69 0.82 -16.29 10.60
CA ARG A 69 1.15 -17.34 9.61
C ARG A 69 1.85 -16.79 8.38
N TYR A 70 1.34 -15.71 7.80
CA TYR A 70 1.69 -15.26 6.46
C TYR A 70 2.59 -14.02 6.44
N GLY A 71 2.63 -13.28 7.53
CA GLY A 71 3.25 -11.96 7.60
C GLY A 71 2.30 -10.85 7.14
N GLU A 72 2.48 -9.68 7.74
CA GLU A 72 1.59 -8.53 7.57
C GLU A 72 1.49 -8.02 6.12
N ILE A 73 2.62 -7.94 5.42
CA ILE A 73 2.67 -7.49 4.01
C ILE A 73 1.96 -8.48 3.08
N ALA A 74 2.10 -9.78 3.34
CA ALA A 74 1.46 -10.81 2.52
C ALA A 74 -0.07 -10.76 2.68
N ILE A 75 -0.56 -10.60 3.92
CA ILE A 75 -1.98 -10.41 4.21
C ILE A 75 -2.51 -9.13 3.54
N ALA A 76 -1.80 -8.01 3.68
CA ALA A 76 -2.20 -6.74 3.08
C ALA A 76 -2.42 -6.84 1.57
N LYS A 77 -1.51 -7.53 0.86
CA LYS A 77 -1.64 -7.78 -0.58
C LYS A 77 -2.74 -8.80 -0.89
N GLY A 78 -2.80 -9.89 -0.14
CA GLY A 78 -3.72 -10.99 -0.38
C GLY A 78 -5.18 -10.58 -0.21
N LEU A 79 -5.48 -9.73 0.79
CA LEU A 79 -6.83 -9.22 1.03
C LEU A 79 -7.35 -8.35 -0.14
N VAL A 80 -6.48 -7.62 -0.85
CA VAL A 80 -6.88 -6.88 -2.06
C VAL A 80 -7.45 -7.83 -3.13
N THR A 81 -6.85 -9.00 -3.29
CA THR A 81 -7.27 -10.01 -4.26
C THR A 81 -8.47 -10.82 -3.76
N ALA A 82 -8.47 -11.25 -2.51
CA ALA A 82 -9.53 -12.08 -1.94
C ALA A 82 -10.90 -11.39 -1.92
N LYS A 83 -10.94 -10.05 -1.91
CA LYS A 83 -12.18 -9.27 -2.07
C LYS A 83 -12.84 -9.40 -3.44
N GLN A 84 -12.11 -9.86 -4.45
CA GLN A 84 -12.63 -10.04 -5.81
C GLN A 84 -13.33 -11.38 -5.99
N ALA A 85 -13.05 -12.37 -5.15
CA ALA A 85 -13.68 -13.68 -5.20
C ALA A 85 -15.00 -13.68 -4.40
N PRO A 86 -16.15 -14.05 -4.99
CA PRO A 86 -17.44 -14.06 -4.30
C PRO A 86 -17.44 -14.87 -3.00
N SER A 87 -16.72 -16.00 -2.97
CA SER A 87 -16.66 -16.90 -1.81
C SER A 87 -15.96 -16.34 -0.57
N SER A 88 -15.12 -15.31 -0.74
CA SER A 88 -14.32 -14.71 0.33
C SER A 88 -14.54 -13.22 0.49
N LYS A 89 -15.37 -12.60 -0.35
CA LYS A 89 -15.52 -11.14 -0.43
C LYS A 89 -15.84 -10.50 0.91
N ASP A 90 -16.83 -11.03 1.63
CA ASP A 90 -17.32 -10.42 2.87
C ASP A 90 -16.29 -10.53 4.00
N ILE A 91 -15.74 -11.73 4.22
CA ILE A 91 -14.72 -11.96 5.24
C ILE A 91 -13.40 -11.22 4.91
N ALA A 92 -12.98 -11.19 3.64
CA ALA A 92 -11.80 -10.45 3.22
C ALA A 92 -11.98 -8.93 3.37
N THR A 93 -13.18 -8.42 3.09
CA THR A 93 -13.50 -7.00 3.32
C THR A 93 -13.45 -6.67 4.80
N LYS A 94 -14.05 -7.49 5.66
CA LYS A 94 -13.98 -7.34 7.12
C LYS A 94 -12.54 -7.35 7.63
N LEU A 95 -11.73 -8.32 7.19
CA LEU A 95 -10.32 -8.42 7.56
C LEU A 95 -9.49 -7.23 7.09
N GLN A 96 -9.73 -6.72 5.89
CA GLN A 96 -9.04 -5.53 5.39
C GLN A 96 -9.41 -4.29 6.21
N THR A 97 -10.69 -4.10 6.54
CA THR A 97 -11.11 -3.01 7.44
C THR A 97 -10.41 -3.11 8.79
N GLN A 98 -10.40 -4.30 9.40
CA GLN A 98 -9.70 -4.54 10.69
C GLN A 98 -8.20 -4.24 10.60
N GLN A 99 -7.55 -4.60 9.49
CA GLN A 99 -6.12 -4.30 9.29
C GLN A 99 -5.87 -2.79 9.21
N LEU A 100 -6.65 -2.07 8.40
CA LEU A 100 -6.51 -0.63 8.23
C LEU A 100 -6.83 0.13 9.52
N GLU A 101 -7.89 -0.25 10.23
CA GLU A 101 -8.23 0.32 11.54
C GLU A 101 -7.17 -0.01 12.60
N GLY A 102 -6.58 -1.20 12.57
CA GLY A 102 -5.47 -1.55 13.44
C GLY A 102 -4.26 -0.63 13.26
N TRP A 103 -3.91 -0.30 12.01
CA TRP A 103 -2.86 0.68 11.72
C TRP A 103 -3.22 2.08 12.20
N LEU A 104 -4.46 2.51 11.99
CA LEU A 104 -4.95 3.81 12.44
C LEU A 104 -4.95 3.93 13.97
N ASN A 105 -5.44 2.91 14.68
CA ASN A 105 -5.48 2.85 16.14
C ASN A 105 -4.07 2.79 16.74
N SER A 106 -3.11 2.26 15.99
CA SER A 106 -1.68 2.31 16.32
C SER A 106 -1.01 3.64 15.94
N GLN A 107 -1.80 4.67 15.62
CA GLN A 107 -1.37 6.02 15.28
C GLN A 107 -0.41 6.11 14.08
N LYS A 108 -0.48 5.16 13.14
CA LYS A 108 0.39 5.19 11.96
C LYS A 108 -0.01 6.32 11.02
N SER A 109 0.95 7.12 10.57
CA SER A 109 0.75 8.01 9.43
C SER A 109 0.64 7.22 8.12
N ALA A 110 0.20 7.87 7.04
CA ALA A 110 0.24 7.25 5.72
C ALA A 110 1.67 6.91 5.27
N VAL A 111 2.67 7.70 5.70
CA VAL A 111 4.10 7.44 5.44
C VAL A 111 4.59 6.22 6.22
N ASP A 112 4.13 6.03 7.46
CA ASP A 112 4.44 4.82 8.24
C ASP A 112 3.89 3.58 7.55
N VAL A 113 2.66 3.64 7.03
CA VAL A 113 2.08 2.52 6.27
C VAL A 113 2.80 2.31 4.93
N PHE A 114 3.23 3.37 4.24
CA PHE A 114 4.08 3.24 3.06
C PHE A 114 5.38 2.47 3.36
N ASN A 115 6.04 2.81 4.48
CA ASN A 115 7.28 2.17 4.93
C ASN A 115 7.03 0.72 5.39
N LEU A 116 5.97 0.48 6.17
CA LEU A 116 5.55 -0.84 6.63
C LEU A 116 5.32 -1.80 5.46
N LEU A 117 4.66 -1.31 4.41
CA LEU A 117 4.39 -2.10 3.20
C LEU A 117 5.63 -2.31 2.33
N LYS A 118 6.76 -1.65 2.65
CA LYS A 118 8.00 -1.70 1.86
C LYS A 118 7.74 -1.41 0.39
N ILE A 119 7.04 -0.31 0.11
CA ILE A 119 6.66 0.07 -1.26
C ILE A 119 7.90 0.46 -2.07
N LYS A 120 8.86 1.17 -1.45
CA LYS A 120 10.11 1.59 -2.10
C LYS A 120 10.96 0.41 -2.60
N ASP A 121 10.92 -0.73 -1.90
CA ASP A 121 11.70 -1.93 -2.22
C ASP A 121 11.28 -2.58 -3.55
N ASP A 122 10.06 -2.32 -4.04
CA ASP A 122 9.58 -2.82 -5.33
C ASP A 122 10.04 -1.94 -6.52
N ASP A 123 10.79 -0.85 -6.27
CA ASP A 123 11.23 0.15 -7.26
C ASP A 123 10.11 0.53 -8.26
N ILE A 124 10.33 0.39 -9.56
CA ILE A 124 9.33 0.76 -10.58
C ILE A 124 8.07 -0.13 -10.55
N LEU A 125 8.16 -1.37 -10.04
CA LEU A 125 7.02 -2.28 -9.93
C LEU A 125 6.07 -1.88 -8.80
N SER A 126 6.52 -1.02 -7.88
CA SER A 126 5.69 -0.48 -6.80
C SER A 126 4.43 0.21 -7.33
N LEU A 127 4.50 0.85 -8.51
CA LEU A 127 3.40 1.61 -9.12
C LEU A 127 2.21 0.74 -9.54
N ILE A 128 2.44 -0.56 -9.74
CA ILE A 128 1.42 -1.56 -10.12
C ILE A 128 1.22 -2.62 -9.02
N SER A 129 1.87 -2.46 -7.86
CA SER A 129 1.84 -3.42 -6.77
C SER A 129 0.53 -3.35 -5.98
N ARG A 130 0.04 -4.50 -5.49
CA ARG A 130 -1.10 -4.56 -4.56
C ARG A 130 -0.85 -3.76 -3.28
N LYS A 131 0.41 -3.57 -2.87
CA LYS A 131 0.80 -2.69 -1.76
C LYS A 131 0.33 -1.25 -1.98
N MET A 132 0.39 -0.77 -3.22
CA MET A 132 -0.05 0.58 -3.56
C MET A 132 -1.56 0.76 -3.41
N GLU A 133 -2.33 -0.29 -3.72
CA GLU A 133 -3.79 -0.29 -3.51
C GLU A 133 -4.13 -0.29 -2.01
N THR A 134 -3.43 -1.10 -1.22
CA THR A 134 -3.56 -1.08 0.24
C THR A 134 -3.26 0.31 0.82
N LEU A 135 -2.19 0.98 0.36
CA LEU A 135 -1.85 2.33 0.80
C LEU A 135 -2.96 3.35 0.49
N LYS A 136 -3.52 3.30 -0.73
CA LYS A 136 -4.64 4.20 -1.12
C LYS A 136 -5.86 4.00 -0.21
N LEU A 137 -6.21 2.75 0.07
CA LEU A 137 -7.31 2.43 0.99
C LEU A 137 -7.02 2.97 2.40
N TYR A 138 -5.78 2.86 2.87
CA TYR A 138 -5.39 3.43 4.15
C TYR A 138 -5.50 4.96 4.17
N ILE A 139 -5.00 5.66 3.15
CA ILE A 139 -5.09 7.12 3.04
C ILE A 139 -6.56 7.58 3.05
N ASN A 140 -7.44 6.88 2.35
CA ASN A 140 -8.87 7.18 2.36
C ASN A 140 -9.48 7.04 3.76
N LEU A 141 -9.18 5.94 4.46
CA LEU A 141 -9.62 5.75 5.85
C LEU A 141 -9.06 6.85 6.75
N PHE A 142 -7.75 7.08 6.70
CA PHE A 142 -7.02 8.06 7.49
C PHE A 142 -7.64 9.46 7.33
N ASN A 143 -7.85 9.91 6.08
CA ASN A 143 -8.45 11.20 5.79
C ASN A 143 -9.92 11.30 6.24
N SER A 144 -10.68 10.19 6.17
CA SER A 144 -12.08 10.17 6.63
C SER A 144 -12.18 10.32 8.16
N LYS A 145 -11.18 9.83 8.89
CA LYS A 145 -11.12 9.88 10.36
C LYS A 145 -10.38 11.11 10.89
N ASN A 146 -9.59 11.78 10.05
CA ASN A 146 -8.79 12.96 10.39
C ASN A 146 -9.05 14.09 9.38
N PRO A 147 -10.26 14.68 9.34
CA PRO A 147 -10.64 15.63 8.30
C PRO A 147 -9.79 16.92 8.30
N GLU A 148 -9.26 17.32 9.46
CA GLU A 148 -8.40 18.50 9.61
C GLU A 148 -6.94 18.25 9.21
N ASN A 149 -6.49 16.98 9.22
CA ASN A 149 -5.10 16.60 8.99
C ASN A 149 -4.99 15.60 7.82
N LYS A 150 -5.60 15.94 6.69
CA LYS A 150 -5.59 15.08 5.50
C LYS A 150 -4.21 15.03 4.85
N THR A 151 -3.92 13.90 4.21
CA THR A 151 -2.78 13.74 3.29
C THR A 151 -3.24 13.27 1.92
N THR A 152 -2.39 13.40 0.91
CA THR A 152 -2.67 12.88 -0.44
C THR A 152 -1.78 11.68 -0.73
N LEU A 153 -2.16 10.86 -1.70
CA LEU A 153 -1.28 9.82 -2.22
C LEU A 153 0.05 10.42 -2.69
N TYR A 154 0.00 11.56 -3.38
CA TYR A 154 1.21 12.21 -3.87
C TYR A 154 2.14 12.66 -2.74
N ALA A 155 1.63 13.37 -1.74
CA ALA A 155 2.42 13.82 -0.59
C ALA A 155 3.03 12.63 0.16
N THR A 156 2.25 11.57 0.36
CA THR A 156 2.72 10.33 0.99
C THR A 156 3.85 9.67 0.18
N LEU A 157 3.71 9.58 -1.15
CA LEU A 157 4.75 9.02 -2.02
C LEU A 157 6.01 9.91 -2.01
N ARG A 158 5.86 11.23 -2.09
CA ARG A 158 6.99 12.17 -2.05
C ARG A 158 7.83 11.97 -0.78
N GLU A 159 7.17 11.90 0.37
CA GLU A 159 7.84 11.69 1.66
C GLU A 159 8.41 10.27 1.77
N GLY A 160 7.65 9.24 1.39
CA GLY A 160 8.08 7.84 1.43
C GLY A 160 9.29 7.55 0.51
N PHE A 161 9.36 8.18 -0.67
CA PHE A 161 10.51 8.05 -1.56
C PHE A 161 11.72 8.92 -1.13
N LYS A 162 11.53 9.76 -0.10
CA LYS A 162 12.52 10.69 0.50
C LYS A 162 12.80 11.94 -0.33
N GLY A 163 11.84 12.39 -1.13
CA GLY A 163 12.00 13.61 -1.91
C GLY A 163 11.24 13.61 -3.23
N GLU A 164 10.98 14.83 -3.68
CA GLU A 164 10.36 15.13 -4.97
C GLU A 164 11.24 14.66 -6.14
N ASP A 165 12.56 14.85 -6.02
CA ASP A 165 13.58 14.39 -6.97
C ASP A 165 13.59 12.87 -7.12
N GLN A 166 13.60 12.13 -6.01
CA GLN A 166 13.64 10.67 -6.00
C GLN A 166 12.36 10.09 -6.59
N LEU A 167 11.20 10.66 -6.24
CA LEU A 167 9.92 10.28 -6.82
C LEU A 167 9.89 10.56 -8.33
N ALA A 168 10.32 11.75 -8.77
CA ALA A 168 10.33 12.12 -10.18
C ALA A 168 11.24 11.23 -11.03
N LEU A 169 12.43 10.90 -10.52
CA LEU A 169 13.35 9.97 -11.18
C LEU A 169 12.76 8.55 -11.25
N MET A 170 12.15 8.06 -10.17
CA MET A 170 11.51 6.74 -10.16
C MET A 170 10.34 6.67 -11.17
N ILE A 171 9.45 7.66 -11.19
CA ILE A 171 8.36 7.75 -12.17
C ILE A 171 8.89 7.79 -13.59
N SER A 172 9.96 8.57 -13.83
CA SER A 172 10.63 8.64 -15.13
C SER A 172 11.20 7.29 -15.57
N ARG A 173 11.86 6.54 -14.68
CA ARG A 173 12.34 5.18 -15.00
C ARG A 173 11.19 4.22 -15.28
N ALA A 174 10.11 4.31 -14.51
CA ALA A 174 8.93 3.46 -14.70
C ALA A 174 8.23 3.72 -16.04
N LYS A 175 8.39 4.91 -16.64
CA LYS A 175 7.88 5.25 -17.98
C LYS A 175 8.59 4.50 -19.11
N ASP A 176 9.83 4.06 -18.88
CA ASP A 176 10.67 3.36 -19.87
C ASP A 176 10.31 1.86 -19.97
N SER A 177 9.63 1.31 -18.96
CA SER A 177 9.23 -0.09 -18.92
C SER A 177 7.80 -0.27 -19.46
N LEU A 178 7.62 -1.21 -20.40
CA LEU A 178 6.31 -1.55 -20.97
C LEU A 178 5.28 -1.95 -19.90
N ARG A 179 5.71 -2.62 -18.82
CA ARG A 179 4.83 -3.12 -17.76
C ARG A 179 4.28 -2.02 -16.86
N THR A 180 5.03 -0.92 -16.72
CA THR A 180 4.77 0.13 -15.73
C THR A 180 4.42 1.47 -16.37
N SER A 181 4.62 1.62 -17.69
CA SER A 181 4.49 2.88 -18.40
C SER A 181 3.13 3.54 -18.24
N GLU A 182 2.06 2.76 -18.28
CA GLU A 182 0.68 3.23 -18.15
C GLU A 182 0.40 3.74 -16.72
N ALA A 183 0.82 2.98 -15.70
CA ALA A 183 0.74 3.45 -14.32
C ALA A 183 1.60 4.70 -14.08
N ALA A 184 2.83 4.69 -14.58
CA ALA A 184 3.77 5.81 -14.47
C ALA A 184 3.23 7.09 -15.12
N SER A 185 2.47 6.99 -16.23
CA SER A 185 1.79 8.13 -16.84
C SER A 185 0.79 8.79 -15.88
N ARG A 186 0.04 8.01 -15.10
CA ARG A 186 -0.89 8.54 -14.09
C ARG A 186 -0.15 9.25 -12.96
N TYR A 187 0.91 8.66 -12.41
CA TYR A 187 1.70 9.30 -11.35
C TYR A 187 2.43 10.55 -11.85
N ARG A 188 2.95 10.54 -13.08
CA ARG A 188 3.54 11.71 -13.73
C ARG A 188 2.52 12.83 -13.92
N HIS A 189 1.28 12.49 -14.28
CA HIS A 189 0.21 13.47 -14.36
C HIS A 189 -0.05 14.12 -13.00
N MET A 190 -0.19 13.33 -11.94
CA MET A 190 -0.33 13.84 -10.57
C MET A 190 0.83 14.77 -10.19
N MET A 191 2.07 14.33 -10.46
CA MET A 191 3.28 15.13 -10.21
C MET A 191 3.25 16.48 -10.92
N PHE A 192 2.86 16.50 -12.20
CA PHE A 192 2.79 17.74 -12.96
C PHE A 192 1.66 18.67 -12.49
N GLN A 193 0.51 18.12 -12.04
CA GLN A 193 -0.53 18.94 -11.43
C GLN A 193 -0.04 19.60 -10.15
N GLU A 194 0.69 18.86 -9.30
CA GLU A 194 1.27 19.40 -8.07
C GLU A 194 2.30 20.49 -8.34
N TRP A 195 3.15 20.34 -9.36
CA TRP A 195 4.09 21.39 -9.75
C TRP A 195 3.39 22.64 -10.30
N ILE A 196 2.30 22.46 -11.07
CA ILE A 196 1.48 23.59 -11.56
C ILE A 196 0.83 24.33 -10.38
N LEU A 197 0.25 23.62 -9.42
CA LEU A 197 -0.37 24.22 -8.22
C LEU A 197 0.64 24.96 -7.35
N LYS A 198 1.91 24.56 -7.38
CA LYS A 198 3.04 25.25 -6.73
C LYS A 198 3.64 26.38 -7.57
N GLU A 199 3.06 26.65 -8.74
CA GLU A 199 3.50 27.70 -9.67
C GLU A 199 4.94 27.53 -10.14
N TYR A 200 5.43 26.30 -10.22
CA TYR A 200 6.75 26.03 -10.78
C TYR A 200 6.70 26.23 -12.29
N ASP A 201 7.47 27.18 -12.82
CA ASP A 201 7.75 27.21 -14.25
C ASP A 201 8.70 26.05 -14.63
N PRO A 202 8.82 25.71 -15.92
CA PRO A 202 9.63 24.58 -16.34
C PRO A 202 11.10 24.67 -15.92
N VAL A 203 11.73 25.85 -15.92
CA VAL A 203 13.13 26.00 -15.51
C VAL A 203 13.26 25.80 -14.00
N SER A 204 12.32 26.36 -13.21
CA SER A 204 12.28 26.21 -11.76
C SER A 204 12.17 24.75 -11.29
N VAL A 205 11.69 23.81 -12.12
CA VAL A 205 11.73 22.38 -11.77
C VAL A 205 13.17 21.91 -11.49
N LEU A 206 14.17 22.38 -12.22
CA LEU A 206 15.56 21.98 -11.98
C LEU A 206 16.08 22.44 -10.61
N THR A 207 15.69 23.63 -10.16
CA THR A 207 16.09 24.18 -8.87
C THR A 207 15.22 23.65 -7.73
N GLN A 208 13.90 23.72 -7.87
CA GLN A 208 12.94 23.40 -6.81
C GLN A 208 12.79 21.90 -6.57
N VAL A 209 12.80 21.08 -7.63
CA VAL A 209 12.64 19.63 -7.52
C VAL A 209 14.01 18.97 -7.37
N PHE A 210 14.89 19.19 -8.34
CA PHE A 210 16.18 18.48 -8.42
C PHE A 210 17.32 19.16 -7.66
N LYS A 211 17.05 20.29 -6.99
CA LYS A 211 18.02 21.00 -6.13
C LYS A 211 19.31 21.39 -6.85
N ILE A 212 19.22 21.65 -8.16
CA ILE A 212 20.33 22.17 -8.97
C ILE A 212 20.48 23.68 -8.70
N PRO A 213 21.69 24.19 -8.42
CA PRO A 213 21.91 25.63 -8.29
C PRO A 213 21.56 26.40 -9.58
N GLU A 214 21.00 27.60 -9.44
CA GLU A 214 20.50 28.41 -10.56
C GLU A 214 21.63 28.84 -11.53
N ASP A 215 22.84 29.01 -11.03
CA ASP A 215 24.04 29.30 -11.81
C ASP A 215 24.68 28.06 -12.46
N HIS A 216 24.17 26.86 -12.18
CA HIS A 216 24.70 25.59 -12.66
C HIS A 216 23.63 24.68 -13.31
N LEU A 217 22.57 25.24 -13.89
CA LEU A 217 21.50 24.46 -14.53
C LEU A 217 21.97 23.51 -15.64
N SER A 218 23.10 23.81 -16.29
CA SER A 218 23.74 22.97 -17.31
C SER A 218 24.22 21.62 -16.77
N SER A 219 24.43 21.50 -15.44
CA SER A 219 24.81 20.27 -14.76
C SER A 219 23.68 19.24 -14.64
N ALA A 220 22.43 19.63 -14.96
CA ALA A 220 21.29 18.72 -14.92
C ALA A 220 21.50 17.54 -15.87
N SER A 221 21.26 16.33 -15.35
CA SER A 221 21.33 15.09 -16.15
C SER A 221 20.32 15.08 -17.29
N ASP A 222 20.55 14.26 -18.31
CA ASP A 222 19.62 14.10 -19.44
C ASP A 222 18.21 13.71 -19.00
N ARG A 223 18.10 12.87 -17.96
CA ARG A 223 16.80 12.47 -17.41
C ARG A 223 16.09 13.63 -16.72
N MET A 224 16.82 14.48 -15.98
CA MET A 224 16.24 15.69 -15.36
C MET A 224 15.76 16.67 -16.44
N ARG A 225 16.58 16.90 -17.49
CA ARG A 225 16.20 17.73 -18.64
C ARG A 225 14.97 17.18 -19.36
N MET A 226 14.91 15.86 -19.56
CA MET A 226 13.75 15.19 -20.16
C MET A 226 12.49 15.39 -19.32
N ILE A 227 12.56 15.23 -18.00
CA ILE A 227 11.39 15.45 -17.10
C ILE A 227 10.92 16.90 -17.20
N LYS A 228 11.86 17.85 -17.15
CA LYS A 228 11.62 19.30 -17.31
C LYS A 228 10.94 19.62 -18.65
N ASP A 229 11.41 19.06 -19.76
CA ASP A 229 10.83 19.29 -21.09
C ASP A 229 9.44 18.63 -21.24
N GLN A 230 9.23 17.46 -20.64
CA GLN A 230 7.89 16.85 -20.59
C GLN A 230 6.91 17.69 -19.77
N TYR A 231 7.38 18.29 -18.67
CA TYR A 231 6.58 19.19 -17.86
C TYR A 231 6.25 20.49 -18.61
N LYS A 232 7.22 21.10 -19.30
CA LYS A 232 7.05 22.29 -20.14
C LYS A 232 5.84 22.19 -21.06
N ARG A 233 5.71 21.06 -21.78
CA ARG A 233 4.58 20.82 -22.69
C ARG A 233 3.23 20.88 -21.96
N ARG A 234 3.15 20.29 -20.77
CA ARG A 234 1.93 20.32 -19.95
C ARG A 234 1.66 21.71 -19.37
N TYR A 235 2.70 22.37 -18.87
CA TYR A 235 2.62 23.71 -18.30
C TYR A 235 2.11 24.73 -19.34
N TYR A 236 2.64 24.71 -20.56
CA TYR A 236 2.17 25.59 -21.64
C TYR A 236 0.72 25.32 -22.04
N TRP A 237 0.33 24.05 -22.15
CA TRP A 237 -1.06 23.70 -22.46
C TRP A 237 -2.03 24.20 -21.39
N VAL A 238 -1.72 24.02 -20.10
CA VAL A 238 -2.61 24.47 -19.00
C VAL A 238 -2.69 25.99 -18.92
N ASN A 239 -1.58 26.70 -19.17
CA ASN A 239 -1.50 28.16 -19.05
C ASN A 239 -1.78 28.91 -20.37
N ASN A 240 -2.20 28.21 -21.43
CA ASN A 240 -2.45 28.78 -22.75
C ASN A 240 -1.26 29.59 -23.33
N ILE A 241 -0.04 29.12 -23.07
CA ILE A 241 1.20 29.75 -23.54
C ILE A 241 1.55 29.16 -24.91
N LYS A 242 1.77 30.01 -25.91
CA LYS A 242 2.29 29.58 -27.22
C LYS A 242 3.75 29.15 -27.06
N GLU A 243 4.07 27.95 -27.51
CA GLU A 243 5.46 27.52 -27.55
C GLU A 243 6.22 28.36 -28.59
N PRO A 244 7.35 29.00 -28.23
CA PRO A 244 8.14 29.73 -29.21
C PRO A 244 8.61 28.75 -30.29
N GLU A 245 8.38 29.09 -31.56
CA GLU A 245 8.81 28.30 -32.71
C GLU A 245 10.31 28.01 -32.59
N ALA A 246 10.69 26.74 -32.71
CA ALA A 246 12.09 26.37 -32.78
C ALA A 246 12.69 27.06 -34.03
N VAL A 247 13.51 28.09 -33.81
CA VAL A 247 14.25 28.74 -34.88
C VAL A 247 15.14 27.67 -35.49
N SER A 248 14.75 27.17 -36.66
CA SER A 248 15.59 26.27 -37.44
C SER A 248 16.88 27.02 -37.73
N PRO A 249 18.07 26.46 -37.41
CA PRO A 249 19.33 27.08 -37.78
C PRO A 249 19.30 27.35 -39.28
N ARG A 250 19.47 28.61 -39.69
CA ARG A 250 19.66 28.93 -41.11
C ARG A 250 20.79 28.04 -41.60
N ARG A 251 20.48 27.13 -42.52
CA ARG A 251 21.50 26.44 -43.29
C ARG A 251 22.18 27.53 -44.11
N PHE A 252 23.41 27.89 -43.74
CA PHE A 252 24.33 28.63 -44.58
C PHE A 252 24.88 27.68 -45.64
#